data_AF-A0ABD8A765-F1
#
_entry.id   AF-A0ABD8A765-F1
#
_cell.length_a   1.000
_cell.length_b   1.000
_cell.length_c   1.000
_cell.angle_alpha   90.00
_cell.angle_beta   90.00
_cell.angle_gamma   90.00
#
_symmetry.space_group_name_H-M   'P 1'
#
loop_
_entity.id
_entity.type
_entity.pdbx_description
1 polymer ?
#
loop_
_entity_poly.entity_id
_entity_poly.type
_entity_poly.pdbx_seq_one_letter_code
_entity_poly.pdbx_strand_id
1 'polypeptide(L)'
;MSEIYILASVPEQGKTTTAILLSRYFEKKGKKVACLQAEKGLFDVHTYLQEDRYHYSIPLEAAKSRKSFEEWLTVGYDVYIFEVSFPYSPPGSAFIDLFENVNELVSYDLRDRWEEYRRQRVTEHWELPSDSNSHLTFFLDLFNDRNVRKVFTKTRGKIDGPSVDDRFNLVNPGDFVCDSINPRYSFPKSGKKAIAVGAFPAEYRDIYADLKWYGFDYAEFMKRFRKEDYDLAIIGACMNQNLKFRDRPVEPDIICYQPSVYRRGIIHGHSGVKKHRQVTDDLMEVHGTIKNEPVGTPVGKEGGVFAGHNNRYWIYRMHPDFDLIKKEGNILFCNGWVLPQYLIRDGFLEVG
;
A
#
# COMPACT_ATOMS: atom_id res chain seq x y z
N MET A 1 -19.49 -12.43 8.75
CA MET A 1 -18.10 -12.74 8.38
C MET A 1 -17.92 -12.21 6.98
N SER A 2 -16.84 -11.49 6.70
CA SER A 2 -16.59 -10.89 5.38
C SER A 2 -15.72 -11.81 4.54
N GLU A 3 -15.73 -11.62 3.23
CA GLU A 3 -14.86 -12.35 2.29
C GLU A 3 -13.59 -11.55 2.03
N ILE A 4 -12.45 -12.21 1.82
CA ILE A 4 -11.21 -11.56 1.40
C ILE A 4 -10.55 -12.29 0.23
N TYR A 5 -10.30 -11.54 -0.85
CA TYR A 5 -9.66 -12.00 -2.07
C TYR A 5 -8.22 -11.51 -2.10
N ILE A 6 -7.25 -12.43 -2.11
CA ILE A 6 -5.83 -12.09 -2.19
C ILE A 6 -5.41 -12.05 -3.64
N LEU A 7 -4.93 -10.91 -4.11
CA LEU A 7 -4.37 -10.70 -5.45
C LEU A 7 -2.86 -10.56 -5.33
N ALA A 8 -2.11 -11.54 -5.82
CA ALA A 8 -0.67 -11.62 -5.62
C ALA A 8 0.09 -11.75 -6.93
N SER A 9 1.16 -10.96 -7.11
CA SER A 9 2.08 -11.07 -8.24
C SER A 9 3.27 -10.14 -8.08
N VAL A 10 4.31 -10.33 -8.90
CA VAL A 10 5.30 -9.27 -9.18
C VAL A 10 4.61 -8.02 -9.80
N PRO A 11 5.24 -6.84 -9.82
CA PRO A 11 4.65 -5.63 -10.41
C PRO A 11 4.22 -5.78 -11.88
N GLU A 12 3.35 -4.86 -12.33
CA GLU A 12 2.94 -4.69 -13.74
C GLU A 12 2.11 -5.84 -14.36
N GLN A 13 1.52 -6.71 -13.52
CA GLN A 13 0.66 -7.82 -13.98
C GLN A 13 -0.85 -7.52 -13.94
N GLY A 14 -1.25 -6.29 -13.61
CA GLY A 14 -2.66 -5.87 -13.62
C GLY A 14 -3.43 -6.13 -12.32
N LYS A 15 -2.75 -6.19 -11.16
CA LYS A 15 -3.40 -6.34 -9.84
C LYS A 15 -4.41 -5.23 -9.57
N THR A 16 -3.99 -3.96 -9.62
CA THR A 16 -4.83 -2.78 -9.34
C THR A 16 -6.07 -2.74 -10.24
N THR A 17 -5.87 -2.98 -11.54
CA THR A 17 -6.96 -3.09 -12.51
C THR A 17 -7.93 -4.21 -12.16
N THR A 18 -7.41 -5.40 -11.84
CA THR A 18 -8.26 -6.54 -11.46
C THR A 18 -9.04 -6.26 -10.18
N ALA A 19 -8.41 -5.64 -9.18
CA ALA A 19 -9.05 -5.26 -7.94
C ALA A 19 -10.22 -4.29 -8.16
N ILE A 20 -10.04 -3.27 -9.01
CA ILE A 20 -11.10 -2.30 -9.37
C ILE A 20 -12.25 -3.00 -10.12
N LEU A 21 -11.95 -3.90 -11.04
CA LEU A 21 -12.98 -4.62 -11.78
C LEU A 21 -13.76 -5.58 -10.89
N LEU A 22 -13.07 -6.26 -9.98
CA LEU A 22 -13.67 -7.16 -9.00
C LEU A 22 -14.51 -6.37 -7.98
N SER A 23 -14.06 -5.18 -7.54
CA SER A 23 -14.85 -4.31 -6.66
C SER A 23 -16.15 -3.87 -7.35
N ARG A 24 -16.08 -3.40 -8.59
CA ARG A 24 -17.26 -3.04 -9.41
C ARG A 24 -18.22 -4.22 -9.58
N TYR A 25 -17.71 -5.43 -9.75
CA TYR A 25 -18.53 -6.63 -9.86
C TYR A 25 -19.35 -6.89 -8.59
N PHE A 26 -18.72 -6.81 -7.42
CA PHE A 26 -19.40 -7.03 -6.15
C PHE A 26 -20.35 -5.89 -5.78
N GLU A 27 -19.98 -4.64 -6.05
CA GLU A 27 -20.87 -3.49 -5.84
C GLU A 27 -22.14 -3.56 -6.70
N LYS A 28 -22.03 -4.02 -7.95
CA LYS A 28 -23.21 -4.28 -8.79
C LYS A 28 -24.15 -5.34 -8.20
N LYS A 29 -23.66 -6.17 -7.28
CA LYS A 29 -24.44 -7.14 -6.50
C LYS A 29 -24.90 -6.59 -5.15
N GLY A 30 -24.73 -5.29 -4.91
CA GLY A 30 -25.13 -4.62 -3.66
C GLY A 30 -24.18 -4.84 -2.49
N LYS A 31 -22.95 -5.34 -2.73
CA LYS A 31 -21.94 -5.53 -1.68
C LYS A 31 -21.12 -4.27 -1.47
N LYS A 32 -20.74 -3.98 -0.22
CA LYS A 32 -19.79 -2.93 0.10
C LYS A 32 -18.37 -3.48 0.10
N VAL A 33 -17.47 -2.88 -0.68
CA VAL A 33 -16.13 -3.42 -0.96
C VAL A 33 -15.03 -2.47 -0.51
N ALA A 34 -13.96 -3.02 0.07
CA ALA A 34 -12.74 -2.31 0.39
C ALA A 34 -11.53 -2.95 -0.32
N CYS A 35 -10.73 -2.15 -1.02
CA CYS A 35 -9.46 -2.59 -1.57
C CYS A 35 -8.34 -2.36 -0.54
N LEU A 36 -7.40 -3.27 -0.41
CA LEU A 36 -6.35 -3.25 0.59
C LEU A 36 -4.99 -3.37 -0.11
N GLN A 37 -3.95 -2.73 0.42
CA GLN A 37 -2.59 -2.80 -0.13
C GLN A 37 -1.54 -2.87 0.98
N ALA A 38 -0.61 -3.82 0.88
CA ALA A 38 0.45 -4.06 1.88
C ALA A 38 1.48 -2.92 1.94
N GLU A 39 1.80 -2.34 0.79
CA GLU A 39 2.62 -1.13 0.67
C GLU A 39 1.95 -0.26 -0.40
N LYS A 40 1.43 0.89 0.00
CA LYS A 40 0.74 1.78 -0.95
C LYS A 40 1.77 2.50 -1.82
N GLY A 41 1.80 2.14 -3.10
CA GLY A 41 2.44 2.94 -4.13
C GLY A 41 1.60 4.19 -4.43
N LEU A 42 2.28 5.33 -4.64
CA LEU A 42 1.62 6.59 -4.97
C LEU A 42 0.74 6.51 -6.23
N PHE A 43 1.16 5.70 -7.21
CA PHE A 43 0.42 5.49 -8.46
C PHE A 43 -0.87 4.70 -8.24
N ASP A 44 -0.87 3.69 -7.38
CA ASP A 44 -2.07 2.89 -7.14
C ASP A 44 -3.12 3.67 -6.33
N VAL A 45 -2.67 4.45 -5.34
CA VAL A 45 -3.53 5.38 -4.57
C VAL A 45 -4.27 6.34 -5.50
N HIS A 46 -3.56 6.91 -6.48
CA HIS A 46 -4.16 7.80 -7.45
C HIS A 46 -5.30 7.13 -8.21
N THR A 47 -5.08 5.92 -8.73
CA THR A 47 -6.10 5.18 -9.47
C THR A 47 -7.33 4.90 -8.61
N TYR A 48 -7.15 4.43 -7.37
CA TYR A 48 -8.29 4.18 -6.48
C TYR A 48 -9.05 5.44 -6.09
N LEU A 49 -8.36 6.55 -5.81
CA LEU A 49 -9.00 7.81 -5.47
C LEU A 49 -9.79 8.39 -6.66
N GLN A 50 -9.30 8.27 -7.89
CA GLN A 50 -10.02 8.68 -9.10
C GLN A 50 -11.27 7.82 -9.37
N GLU A 51 -11.17 6.54 -9.05
CA GLU A 51 -12.27 5.57 -9.18
C GLU A 51 -13.26 5.61 -8.00
N ASP A 52 -13.06 6.56 -7.07
CA ASP A 52 -13.82 6.76 -5.84
C ASP A 52 -14.01 5.48 -5.01
N ARG A 53 -12.92 4.72 -4.83
CA ARG A 53 -12.93 3.45 -4.10
C ARG A 53 -12.43 3.61 -2.68
N TYR A 54 -13.06 2.88 -1.76
CA TYR A 54 -12.50 2.62 -0.44
C TYR A 54 -11.23 1.80 -0.59
N HIS A 55 -10.09 2.37 -0.22
CA HIS A 55 -8.80 1.70 -0.32
C HIS A 55 -7.91 1.96 0.90
N TYR A 56 -7.45 0.91 1.56
CA TYR A 56 -6.75 0.99 2.83
C TYR A 56 -5.36 0.40 2.76
N SER A 57 -4.46 0.95 3.57
CA SER A 57 -3.10 0.49 3.73
C SER A 57 -3.09 -0.52 4.85
N ILE A 58 -2.45 -1.66 4.60
CA ILE A 58 -2.19 -2.65 5.64
C ILE A 58 -0.70 -2.58 5.97
N PRO A 59 -0.29 -2.10 7.16
CA PRO A 59 1.12 -1.97 7.50
C PRO A 59 1.77 -3.33 7.69
N LEU A 60 3.10 -3.40 7.54
CA LEU A 60 3.86 -4.64 7.67
C LEU A 60 3.66 -5.36 9.01
N GLU A 61 3.41 -4.62 10.11
CA GLU A 61 3.11 -5.24 11.41
C GLU A 61 1.84 -6.10 11.42
N ALA A 62 0.91 -5.87 10.51
CA ALA A 62 -0.30 -6.66 10.36
C ALA A 62 0.00 -8.08 9.84
N ALA A 63 1.17 -8.31 9.20
CA ALA A 63 1.60 -9.60 8.66
C ALA A 63 1.95 -10.65 9.73
N LYS A 64 2.00 -10.26 11.02
CA LYS A 64 2.37 -11.15 12.13
C LYS A 64 1.46 -12.37 12.26
N SER A 65 0.15 -12.13 12.23
CA SER A 65 -0.84 -13.18 12.40
C SER A 65 -2.17 -12.77 11.77
N ARG A 66 -3.04 -13.75 11.55
CA ARG A 66 -4.41 -13.49 11.07
C ARG A 66 -5.16 -12.51 11.97
N LYS A 67 -5.00 -12.66 13.29
CA LYS A 67 -5.61 -11.79 14.29
C LYS A 67 -5.07 -10.35 14.18
N SER A 68 -3.74 -10.19 14.08
CA SER A 68 -3.12 -8.87 13.91
C SER A 68 -3.56 -8.20 12.62
N PHE A 69 -3.73 -8.98 11.54
CA PHE A 69 -4.28 -8.47 10.29
C PHE A 69 -5.71 -7.95 10.45
N GLU A 70 -6.59 -8.73 11.09
CA GLU A 70 -7.98 -8.35 11.38
C GLU A 70 -8.13 -7.08 12.23
N GLU A 71 -7.19 -6.86 13.16
CA GLU A 71 -7.10 -5.64 13.99
C GLU A 71 -6.86 -4.37 13.16
N TRP A 72 -6.31 -4.51 11.95
CA TRP A 72 -6.09 -3.41 11.01
C TRP A 72 -7.23 -3.22 10.00
N LEU A 73 -8.14 -4.18 9.89
CA LEU A 73 -9.21 -4.12 8.91
C LEU A 73 -10.41 -3.34 9.42
N THR A 74 -10.77 -2.29 8.68
CA THR A 74 -11.95 -1.46 8.93
C THR A 74 -13.22 -2.28 8.85
N VAL A 75 -14.12 -2.16 9.82
CA VAL A 75 -15.43 -2.82 9.80
C VAL A 75 -16.38 -2.20 8.76
N GLY A 76 -17.46 -2.93 8.45
CA GLY A 76 -18.55 -2.42 7.64
C GLY A 76 -18.39 -2.60 6.14
N TYR A 77 -17.55 -3.56 5.70
CA TYR A 77 -17.47 -4.05 4.32
C TYR A 77 -17.78 -5.54 4.27
N ASP A 78 -18.44 -5.96 3.19
CA ASP A 78 -18.76 -7.35 2.92
C ASP A 78 -17.58 -8.09 2.29
N VAL A 79 -16.81 -7.39 1.45
CA VAL A 79 -15.71 -7.94 0.65
C VAL A 79 -14.47 -7.07 0.79
N TYR A 80 -13.32 -7.72 0.99
CA TYR A 80 -12.00 -7.11 0.94
C TYR A 80 -11.21 -7.68 -0.23
N ILE A 81 -10.48 -6.82 -0.94
CA ILE A 81 -9.59 -7.25 -2.03
C ILE A 81 -8.18 -6.80 -1.68
N PHE A 82 -7.30 -7.72 -1.31
CA PHE A 82 -5.97 -7.41 -0.81
C PHE A 82 -4.89 -7.68 -1.83
N GLU A 83 -4.16 -6.62 -2.21
CA GLU A 83 -3.06 -6.68 -3.14
C GLU A 83 -1.72 -6.89 -2.43
N VAL A 84 -1.02 -7.95 -2.83
CA VAL A 84 0.33 -8.27 -2.35
C VAL A 84 1.30 -8.23 -3.53
N SER A 85 2.19 -7.25 -3.52
CA SER A 85 3.30 -7.16 -4.47
C SER A 85 4.50 -7.97 -3.97
N PHE A 86 5.21 -8.62 -4.89
CA PHE A 86 6.33 -9.52 -4.55
C PHE A 86 6.00 -10.55 -3.46
N PRO A 87 4.99 -11.43 -3.68
CA PRO A 87 4.63 -12.44 -2.70
C PRO A 87 5.77 -13.42 -2.36
N TYR A 88 6.82 -13.48 -3.19
CA TYR A 88 8.00 -14.34 -3.07
C TYR A 88 9.15 -13.70 -2.30
N SER A 89 8.84 -12.86 -1.32
CA SER A 89 9.79 -12.04 -0.59
C SER A 89 9.48 -12.02 0.89
N PRO A 90 10.41 -11.63 1.79
CA PRO A 90 10.12 -11.61 3.21
C PRO A 90 8.84 -10.81 3.57
N PRO A 91 8.63 -9.56 3.11
CA PRO A 91 7.38 -8.84 3.40
C PRO A 91 6.15 -9.45 2.74
N GLY A 92 6.26 -9.82 1.46
CA GLY A 92 5.12 -10.34 0.70
C GLY A 92 4.67 -11.72 1.20
N SER A 93 5.62 -12.62 1.46
CA SER A 93 5.36 -13.97 1.96
C SER A 93 4.77 -13.95 3.37
N ALA A 94 5.21 -13.02 4.23
CA ALA A 94 4.64 -12.86 5.57
C ALA A 94 3.13 -12.55 5.52
N PHE A 95 2.67 -11.80 4.51
CA PHE A 95 1.25 -11.59 4.25
C PHE A 95 0.57 -12.80 3.63
N ILE A 96 1.18 -13.44 2.62
CA ILE A 96 0.62 -14.63 1.96
C ILE A 96 0.39 -15.77 2.95
N ASP A 97 1.32 -15.97 3.88
CA ASP A 97 1.25 -16.98 4.95
C ASP A 97 -0.02 -16.87 5.81
N LEU A 98 -0.67 -15.71 5.83
CA LEU A 98 -1.91 -15.52 6.59
C LEU A 98 -3.15 -16.13 5.93
N PHE A 99 -3.07 -16.57 4.67
CA PHE A 99 -4.21 -16.96 3.86
C PHE A 99 -4.03 -18.36 3.25
N GLU A 100 -5.15 -19.07 3.07
CA GLU A 100 -5.15 -20.36 2.37
C GLU A 100 -5.37 -20.18 0.87
N ASN A 101 -6.19 -19.20 0.48
CA ASN A 101 -6.57 -18.97 -0.92
C ASN A 101 -5.87 -17.74 -1.50
N VAL A 102 -5.20 -17.91 -2.64
CA VAL A 102 -4.47 -16.83 -3.33
C VAL A 102 -4.81 -16.82 -4.81
N ASN A 103 -5.07 -15.64 -5.36
CA ASN A 103 -5.23 -15.44 -6.80
C ASN A 103 -3.94 -14.85 -7.38
N GLU A 104 -3.21 -15.63 -8.17
CA GLU A 104 -1.96 -15.21 -8.78
C GLU A 104 -2.21 -14.53 -10.13
N LEU A 105 -1.79 -13.27 -10.26
CA LEU A 105 -2.01 -12.48 -11.48
C LEU A 105 -0.87 -12.68 -12.47
N VAL A 106 -1.21 -13.15 -13.67
CA VAL A 106 -0.25 -13.49 -14.73
C VAL A 106 -0.66 -12.80 -16.04
N SER A 107 0.19 -11.93 -16.58
CA SER A 107 -0.06 -11.41 -17.94
C SER A 107 -0.10 -12.59 -18.93
N TYR A 108 -1.11 -12.67 -19.77
CA TYR A 108 -1.37 -13.82 -20.65
C TYR A 108 -0.18 -14.16 -21.58
N ASP A 109 0.56 -13.14 -22.02
CA ASP A 109 1.76 -13.30 -22.87
C ASP A 109 2.95 -13.95 -22.12
N LEU A 110 2.90 -13.98 -20.79
CA LEU A 110 3.93 -14.57 -19.93
C LEU A 110 3.55 -15.97 -19.43
N ARG A 111 2.35 -16.47 -19.70
CA ARG A 111 1.82 -17.72 -19.12
C ARG A 111 2.77 -18.93 -19.25
N ASP A 112 3.45 -19.05 -20.39
CA ASP A 112 4.32 -20.19 -20.72
C ASP A 112 5.76 -20.04 -20.16
N ARG A 113 6.13 -18.82 -19.70
CA ARG A 113 7.45 -18.49 -19.13
C ARG A 113 7.33 -17.82 -17.77
N TRP A 114 6.21 -18.02 -17.10
CA TRP A 114 5.86 -17.26 -15.92
C TRP A 114 6.86 -17.48 -14.78
N GLU A 115 7.32 -18.71 -14.61
CA GLU A 115 8.28 -19.06 -13.57
C GLU A 115 9.65 -18.41 -13.76
N GLU A 116 10.13 -18.37 -15.00
CA GLU A 116 11.35 -17.68 -15.38
C GLU A 116 11.21 -16.17 -15.13
N TYR A 117 10.09 -15.59 -15.60
CA TYR A 117 9.81 -14.17 -15.47
C TYR A 117 9.73 -13.71 -14.01
N ARG A 118 9.01 -14.44 -13.14
CA ARG A 118 8.92 -14.08 -11.71
C ARG A 118 10.29 -14.16 -11.05
N ARG A 119 11.11 -15.18 -11.35
CA ARG A 119 12.47 -15.32 -10.83
C ARG A 119 13.34 -14.14 -11.27
N GLN A 120 13.33 -13.82 -12.56
CA GLN A 120 14.06 -12.68 -13.10
C GLN A 120 13.65 -11.37 -12.42
N ARG A 121 12.34 -11.11 -12.28
CA ARG A 121 11.85 -9.88 -11.63
C ARG A 121 12.27 -9.77 -10.17
N VAL A 122 12.30 -10.87 -9.45
CA VAL A 122 12.82 -10.89 -8.08
C VAL A 122 14.32 -10.56 -8.07
N THR A 123 15.12 -11.19 -8.94
CA THR A 123 16.57 -10.92 -9.03
C THR A 123 16.91 -9.51 -9.54
N GLU A 124 16.05 -8.90 -10.37
CA GLU A 124 16.19 -7.51 -10.80
C GLU A 124 15.91 -6.51 -9.68
N HIS A 125 15.06 -6.88 -8.70
CA HIS A 125 14.77 -6.04 -7.54
C HIS A 125 15.72 -6.29 -6.38
N TRP A 126 16.24 -7.50 -6.26
CA TRP A 126 17.16 -7.96 -5.22
C TRP A 126 18.31 -8.71 -5.86
N GLU A 127 19.49 -8.10 -5.91
CA GLU A 127 20.71 -8.81 -6.30
C GLU A 127 21.12 -9.77 -5.19
N LEU A 128 20.58 -10.98 -5.30
CA LEU A 128 20.80 -12.09 -4.39
C LEU A 128 22.25 -12.59 -4.52
N PRO A 129 22.99 -12.79 -3.40
CA PRO A 129 24.26 -13.51 -3.41
C PRO A 129 24.11 -14.89 -4.07
N SER A 130 25.16 -15.41 -4.70
CA SER A 130 25.14 -16.70 -5.43
C SER A 130 24.56 -17.88 -4.62
N ASP A 131 24.69 -17.81 -3.30
CA ASP A 131 24.31 -18.89 -2.36
C ASP A 131 22.87 -18.75 -1.84
N SER A 132 22.16 -17.69 -2.22
CA SER A 132 20.81 -17.38 -1.71
C SER A 132 19.66 -17.90 -2.58
N ASN A 133 19.95 -18.76 -3.56
CA ASN A 133 18.94 -19.51 -4.31
C ASN A 133 18.03 -20.34 -3.38
N SER A 134 18.55 -20.83 -2.25
CA SER A 134 17.77 -21.56 -1.24
C SER A 134 16.67 -20.71 -0.60
N HIS A 135 16.91 -19.41 -0.39
CA HIS A 135 15.93 -18.50 0.22
C HIS A 135 14.78 -18.19 -0.72
N LEU A 136 15.05 -17.99 -2.01
CA LEU A 136 14.00 -17.79 -3.01
C LEU A 136 13.09 -19.01 -3.12
N THR A 137 13.68 -20.22 -3.10
CA THR A 137 12.92 -21.47 -3.11
C THR A 137 12.00 -21.55 -1.89
N PHE A 138 12.48 -21.21 -0.69
CA PHE A 138 11.63 -21.22 0.52
C PHE A 138 10.36 -20.36 0.37
N PHE A 139 10.48 -19.11 -0.09
CA PHE A 139 9.30 -18.24 -0.25
C PHE A 139 8.38 -18.68 -1.39
N LEU A 140 8.94 -19.32 -2.44
CA LEU A 140 8.14 -19.93 -3.50
C LEU A 140 7.37 -21.13 -2.99
N ASP A 141 7.98 -22.00 -2.19
CA ASP A 141 7.33 -23.16 -1.60
C ASP A 141 6.19 -22.71 -0.67
N LEU A 142 6.42 -21.73 0.20
CA LEU A 142 5.37 -21.15 1.06
C LEU A 142 4.16 -20.65 0.26
N PHE A 143 4.40 -20.03 -0.90
CA PHE A 143 3.34 -19.58 -1.81
C PHE A 143 2.64 -20.74 -2.51
N ASN A 144 3.39 -21.73 -3.00
CA ASN A 144 2.85 -22.87 -3.72
C ASN A 144 2.09 -23.85 -2.82
N ASP A 145 2.35 -23.83 -1.51
CA ASP A 145 1.60 -24.59 -0.49
C ASP A 145 0.17 -24.05 -0.28
N ARG A 146 -0.17 -22.89 -0.85
CA ARG A 146 -1.52 -22.30 -0.81
C ARG A 146 -2.41 -22.88 -1.92
N ASN A 147 -3.73 -22.71 -1.79
CA ASN A 147 -4.65 -22.90 -2.91
C ASN A 147 -4.53 -21.73 -3.89
N VAL A 148 -3.59 -21.85 -4.83
CA VAL A 148 -3.29 -20.80 -5.82
C VAL A 148 -4.17 -20.95 -7.07
N ARG A 149 -5.04 -19.97 -7.30
CA ARG A 149 -5.78 -19.80 -8.56
C ARG A 149 -5.04 -18.82 -9.47
N LYS A 150 -4.61 -19.27 -10.65
CA LYS A 150 -4.09 -18.36 -11.68
C LYS A 150 -5.23 -17.51 -12.27
N VAL A 151 -4.99 -16.21 -12.34
CA VAL A 151 -5.86 -15.21 -12.98
C VAL A 151 -5.07 -14.59 -14.12
N PHE A 152 -5.49 -14.83 -15.35
CA PHE A 152 -4.80 -14.26 -16.50
C PHE A 152 -5.27 -12.85 -16.80
N THR A 153 -4.32 -11.95 -17.05
CA THR A 153 -4.62 -10.56 -17.43
C THR A 153 -4.18 -10.29 -18.86
N LYS A 154 -4.78 -9.27 -19.50
CA LYS A 154 -4.50 -8.89 -20.91
C LYS A 154 -4.81 -10.02 -21.89
N THR A 155 -5.85 -10.82 -21.61
CA THR A 155 -6.25 -11.93 -22.50
C THR A 155 -6.88 -11.38 -23.78
N ARG A 156 -6.60 -12.02 -24.91
CA ARG A 156 -7.26 -11.73 -26.19
C ARG A 156 -8.45 -12.66 -26.39
N GLY A 157 -9.53 -12.38 -25.68
CA GLY A 157 -10.77 -13.16 -25.72
C GLY A 157 -11.02 -14.03 -24.49
N LYS A 158 -12.08 -14.85 -24.57
CA LYS A 158 -12.49 -15.74 -23.47
C LYS A 158 -11.50 -16.88 -23.31
N ILE A 159 -11.09 -17.11 -22.08
CA ILE A 159 -10.33 -18.28 -21.66
C ILE A 159 -11.08 -18.97 -20.52
N ASP A 160 -10.70 -20.22 -20.24
CA ASP A 160 -11.20 -20.93 -19.08
C ASP A 160 -10.60 -20.35 -17.79
N GLY A 161 -11.44 -20.21 -16.76
CA GLY A 161 -11.05 -19.64 -15.48
C GLY A 161 -11.12 -18.12 -15.38
N PRO A 162 -10.75 -17.56 -14.22
CA PRO A 162 -10.87 -16.14 -13.93
C PRO A 162 -9.85 -15.34 -14.73
N SER A 163 -10.29 -14.24 -15.37
CA SER A 163 -9.39 -13.41 -16.18
C SER A 163 -9.85 -11.96 -16.34
N VAL A 164 -8.92 -11.12 -16.78
CA VAL A 164 -9.16 -9.75 -17.24
C VAL A 164 -8.70 -9.63 -18.68
N ASP A 165 -9.61 -9.29 -19.59
CA ASP A 165 -9.29 -9.13 -21.00
C ASP A 165 -8.60 -7.79 -21.32
N ASP A 166 -8.09 -7.65 -22.54
CA ASP A 166 -7.46 -6.42 -23.04
C ASP A 166 -8.41 -5.21 -23.19
N ARG A 167 -9.72 -5.43 -22.97
CA ARG A 167 -10.77 -4.39 -22.92
C ARG A 167 -11.24 -4.10 -21.50
N PHE A 168 -10.52 -4.56 -20.48
CA PHE A 168 -10.82 -4.35 -19.08
C PHE A 168 -12.16 -4.97 -18.61
N ASN A 169 -12.54 -6.12 -19.18
CA ASN A 169 -13.68 -6.90 -18.69
C ASN A 169 -13.20 -8.02 -17.77
N LEU A 170 -13.93 -8.21 -16.67
CA LEU A 170 -13.74 -9.35 -15.78
C LEU A 170 -14.51 -10.57 -16.31
N VAL A 171 -13.80 -11.66 -16.54
CA VAL A 171 -14.31 -12.92 -17.09
C VAL A 171 -14.24 -13.99 -16.01
N ASN A 172 -15.31 -14.78 -15.87
CA ASN A 172 -15.49 -15.83 -14.86
C ASN A 172 -15.15 -15.38 -13.41
N PRO A 173 -15.75 -14.28 -12.91
CA PRO A 173 -15.48 -13.78 -11.55
C PRO A 173 -15.83 -14.77 -10.44
N GLY A 174 -16.67 -15.77 -10.70
CA GLY A 174 -17.01 -16.82 -9.74
C GLY A 174 -15.89 -17.82 -9.47
N ASP A 175 -14.85 -17.85 -10.30
CA ASP A 175 -13.75 -18.82 -10.18
C ASP A 175 -12.58 -18.29 -9.34
N PHE A 176 -12.65 -17.03 -8.90
CA PHE A 176 -11.72 -16.45 -7.93
C PHE A 176 -11.89 -17.16 -6.58
N VAL A 177 -10.76 -17.43 -5.92
CA VAL A 177 -10.74 -18.05 -4.59
C VAL A 177 -10.64 -16.97 -3.51
N CYS A 178 -11.19 -17.24 -2.32
CA CYS A 178 -11.18 -16.30 -1.20
C CYS A 178 -11.16 -17.03 0.14
N ASP A 179 -10.74 -16.29 1.17
CA ASP A 179 -10.88 -16.69 2.56
C ASP A 179 -12.03 -15.93 3.23
N SER A 180 -12.39 -16.36 4.44
CA SER A 180 -13.23 -15.57 5.35
C SER A 180 -12.40 -14.76 6.35
N ILE A 181 -12.84 -13.56 6.69
CA ILE A 181 -12.14 -12.63 7.59
C ILE A 181 -13.11 -11.96 8.57
N ASN A 182 -12.60 -11.54 9.72
CA ASN A 182 -13.37 -10.82 10.74
C ASN A 182 -12.76 -9.44 11.08
N PRO A 183 -13.08 -8.39 10.31
CA PRO A 183 -12.57 -7.04 10.53
C PRO A 183 -12.89 -6.50 11.93
N ARG A 184 -11.96 -5.77 12.54
CA ARG A 184 -12.10 -5.27 13.93
C ARG A 184 -11.93 -3.76 14.09
N TYR A 185 -11.35 -3.09 13.11
CA TYR A 185 -10.99 -1.69 13.25
C TYR A 185 -12.18 -0.76 12.95
N SER A 186 -12.39 0.25 13.78
CA SER A 186 -13.32 1.34 13.48
C SER A 186 -12.57 2.65 13.52
N PHE A 187 -12.63 3.43 12.43
CA PHE A 187 -12.06 4.77 12.46
C PHE A 187 -12.85 5.68 13.41
N PRO A 188 -12.17 6.48 14.25
CA PRO A 188 -12.82 7.57 14.94
C PRO A 188 -13.37 8.56 13.91
N LYS A 189 -14.51 9.19 14.23
CA LYS A 189 -15.14 10.19 13.37
C LYS A 189 -14.89 11.58 13.96
N SER A 190 -14.55 12.52 13.10
CA SER A 190 -14.32 13.92 13.48
C SER A 190 -15.24 14.84 12.67
N GLY A 191 -15.77 15.88 13.32
CA GLY A 191 -16.55 16.94 12.68
C GLY A 191 -15.71 18.04 12.04
N LYS A 192 -14.37 17.93 12.10
CA LYS A 192 -13.43 18.89 11.50
C LYS A 192 -13.56 18.93 9.98
N LYS A 193 -13.58 20.14 9.41
CA LYS A 193 -13.54 20.40 7.97
C LYS A 193 -12.14 20.16 7.44
N ALA A 194 -11.94 19.03 6.75
CA ALA A 194 -10.67 18.70 6.14
C ALA A 194 -10.63 19.06 4.65
N ILE A 195 -9.51 19.61 4.18
CA ILE A 195 -9.20 19.75 2.75
C ILE A 195 -7.94 18.95 2.40
N ALA A 196 -7.88 18.39 1.19
CA ALA A 196 -6.74 17.59 0.79
C ALA A 196 -6.38 17.76 -0.69
N VAL A 197 -5.11 17.56 -1.03
CA VAL A 197 -4.60 17.54 -2.41
C VAL A 197 -3.51 16.46 -2.54
N GLY A 198 -3.32 15.92 -3.74
CA GLY A 198 -2.34 14.86 -4.00
C GLY A 198 -2.76 13.49 -3.44
N ALA A 199 -1.80 12.57 -3.38
CA ALA A 199 -1.98 11.21 -2.85
C ALA A 199 -1.70 11.16 -1.34
N PHE A 200 -2.62 10.59 -0.57
CA PHE A 200 -2.52 10.46 0.89
C PHE A 200 -3.26 9.19 1.35
N PRO A 201 -3.06 8.73 2.61
CA PRO A 201 -3.82 7.62 3.18
C PRO A 201 -5.34 7.88 3.16
N ALA A 202 -6.11 7.15 2.35
CA ALA A 202 -7.55 7.37 2.21
C ALA A 202 -8.37 7.08 3.48
N GLU A 203 -7.76 6.49 4.50
CA GLU A 203 -8.22 6.43 5.88
C GLU A 203 -8.74 7.79 6.40
N TYR A 204 -8.17 8.91 5.93
CA TYR A 204 -8.67 10.24 6.25
C TYR A 204 -10.11 10.50 5.80
N ARG A 205 -10.58 9.88 4.70
CA ARG A 205 -11.97 10.03 4.24
C ARG A 205 -12.96 9.38 5.21
N ASP A 206 -12.54 8.33 5.90
CA ASP A 206 -13.36 7.71 6.94
C ASP A 206 -13.31 8.49 8.26
N ILE A 207 -12.21 9.18 8.56
CA ILE A 207 -12.10 9.99 9.77
C ILE A 207 -12.89 11.29 9.62
N TYR A 208 -12.80 11.95 8.46
CA TYR A 208 -13.38 13.25 8.17
C TYR A 208 -14.44 13.13 7.09
N ALA A 209 -15.72 13.08 7.50
CA ALA A 209 -16.84 12.87 6.57
C ALA A 209 -16.96 13.98 5.50
N ASP A 210 -16.60 15.22 5.85
CA ASP A 210 -16.65 16.39 4.96
C ASP A 210 -15.30 16.66 4.27
N LEU A 211 -14.40 15.67 4.20
CA LEU A 211 -13.10 15.85 3.54
C LEU A 211 -13.29 16.18 2.06
N LYS A 212 -12.85 17.38 1.66
CA LYS A 212 -12.83 17.80 0.26
C LYS A 212 -11.46 17.52 -0.37
N TRP A 213 -11.42 16.57 -1.29
CA TRP A 213 -10.23 16.27 -2.08
C TRP A 213 -10.21 17.05 -3.40
N TYR A 214 -9.13 17.79 -3.64
CA TYR A 214 -8.91 18.60 -4.84
C TYR A 214 -8.17 17.85 -5.96
N GLY A 215 -8.10 16.51 -5.88
CA GLY A 215 -7.31 15.74 -6.83
C GLY A 215 -5.84 16.17 -6.80
N PHE A 216 -5.28 16.40 -8.00
CA PHE A 216 -3.95 16.99 -8.19
C PHE A 216 -4.03 18.45 -8.66
N ASP A 217 -5.19 19.10 -8.50
CA ASP A 217 -5.36 20.53 -8.80
C ASP A 217 -4.84 21.38 -7.64
N TYR A 218 -3.52 21.54 -7.62
CA TYR A 218 -2.84 22.38 -6.65
C TYR A 218 -3.22 23.86 -6.76
N ALA A 219 -3.60 24.35 -7.93
CA ALA A 219 -3.96 25.75 -8.11
C ALA A 219 -5.28 26.06 -7.39
N GLU A 220 -6.30 25.23 -7.59
CA GLU A 220 -7.59 25.37 -6.92
C GLU A 220 -7.49 25.08 -5.42
N PHE A 221 -6.74 24.04 -5.02
CA PHE A 221 -6.43 23.80 -3.62
C PHE A 221 -5.85 25.05 -2.95
N MET A 222 -4.84 25.68 -3.57
CA MET A 222 -4.19 26.87 -3.00
C MET A 222 -5.12 28.08 -2.86
N LYS A 223 -6.17 28.20 -3.70
CA LYS A 223 -7.19 29.24 -3.52
C LYS A 223 -8.00 29.03 -2.24
N ARG A 224 -8.34 27.79 -1.90
CA ARG A 224 -9.04 27.46 -0.64
C ARG A 224 -8.09 27.50 0.55
N PHE A 225 -6.89 26.94 0.40
CA PHE A 225 -5.85 26.88 1.44
C PHE A 225 -5.53 28.26 2.03
N ARG A 226 -5.50 29.31 1.19
CA ARG A 226 -5.31 30.71 1.63
C ARG A 226 -6.48 31.35 2.36
N LYS A 227 -7.69 30.80 2.26
CA LYS A 227 -8.87 31.35 2.93
C LYS A 227 -8.97 30.92 4.39
N GLU A 228 -8.22 29.89 4.79
CA GLU A 228 -8.14 29.38 6.18
C GLU A 228 -9.51 28.99 6.79
N ASP A 229 -10.53 28.77 5.96
CA ASP A 229 -11.85 28.26 6.35
C ASP A 229 -11.86 26.72 6.25
N TYR A 230 -11.00 26.09 7.06
CA TYR A 230 -10.89 24.64 7.27
C TYR A 230 -10.22 24.41 8.63
N ASP A 231 -10.35 23.20 9.16
CA ASP A 231 -9.75 22.81 10.45
C ASP A 231 -8.48 21.98 10.26
N LEU A 232 -8.33 21.35 9.09
CA LEU A 232 -7.18 20.50 8.74
C LEU A 232 -6.89 20.56 7.24
N ALA A 233 -5.62 20.69 6.87
CA ALA A 233 -5.18 20.46 5.49
C ALA A 233 -4.25 19.25 5.37
N ILE A 234 -4.47 18.42 4.35
CA ILE A 234 -3.63 17.27 4.02
C ILE A 234 -2.95 17.53 2.68
N ILE A 235 -1.64 17.74 2.72
CA ILE A 235 -0.80 17.90 1.54
C ILE A 235 -0.21 16.53 1.20
N GLY A 236 -0.89 15.82 0.31
CA GLY A 236 -0.48 14.54 -0.23
C GLY A 236 0.71 14.65 -1.19
N ALA A 237 1.34 13.50 -1.43
CA ALA A 237 2.44 13.35 -2.35
C ALA A 237 1.98 13.40 -3.82
N CYS A 238 2.82 13.96 -4.70
CA CYS A 238 2.57 14.00 -6.15
C CYS A 238 3.80 13.73 -7.01
N MET A 239 4.90 13.31 -6.39
CA MET A 239 6.19 13.05 -7.04
C MET A 239 6.83 14.26 -7.74
N ASN A 240 6.15 15.41 -7.80
CA ASN A 240 6.73 16.64 -8.32
C ASN A 240 7.50 17.38 -7.23
N GLN A 241 8.81 17.10 -7.14
CA GLN A 241 9.70 17.77 -6.17
C GLN A 241 9.89 19.27 -6.45
N ASN A 242 9.58 19.73 -7.67
CA ASN A 242 9.67 21.14 -8.06
C ASN A 242 8.47 21.96 -7.58
N LEU A 243 7.37 21.31 -7.19
CA LEU A 243 6.23 21.98 -6.60
C LEU A 243 6.66 22.63 -5.27
N LYS A 244 6.46 23.94 -5.15
CA LYS A 244 6.73 24.72 -3.93
C LYS A 244 5.51 25.50 -3.52
N PHE A 245 5.19 25.46 -2.24
CA PHE A 245 4.13 26.27 -1.68
C PHE A 245 4.74 27.56 -1.12
N ARG A 246 4.23 28.70 -1.58
CA ARG A 246 4.64 30.00 -1.04
C ARG A 246 3.99 30.27 0.31
N ASP A 247 2.73 29.88 0.44
CA ASP A 247 1.89 30.17 1.60
C ASP A 247 2.09 29.08 2.67
N ARG A 248 2.38 29.51 3.90
CA ARG A 248 2.52 28.67 5.08
C ARG A 248 1.65 29.26 6.19
N PRO A 249 0.36 28.92 6.24
CA PRO A 249 -0.57 29.50 7.20
C PRO A 249 -0.14 29.09 8.62
N VAL A 250 -0.35 29.98 9.58
CA VAL A 250 0.04 29.77 10.99
C VAL A 250 -0.95 28.84 11.70
N GLU A 251 -2.22 28.94 11.31
CA GLU A 251 -3.34 28.06 11.62
C GLU A 251 -4.16 27.91 10.34
N PRO A 252 -4.85 26.79 10.10
CA PRO A 252 -5.08 25.61 10.95
C PRO A 252 -4.00 24.50 10.78
N ASP A 253 -4.17 23.32 11.39
CA ASP A 253 -3.22 22.21 11.33
C ASP A 253 -3.01 21.67 9.90
N ILE A 254 -1.77 21.22 9.60
CA ILE A 254 -1.38 20.68 8.29
C ILE A 254 -0.67 19.34 8.46
N ILE A 255 -1.10 18.32 7.72
CA ILE A 255 -0.37 17.06 7.56
C ILE A 255 0.27 17.03 6.18
N CYS A 256 1.58 16.89 6.11
CA CYS A 256 2.35 17.00 4.88
C CYS A 256 3.11 15.70 4.56
N TYR A 257 2.61 14.98 3.56
CA TYR A 257 3.27 13.80 2.96
C TYR A 257 4.21 14.16 1.81
N GLN A 258 4.27 15.44 1.41
CA GLN A 258 5.24 15.96 0.42
C GLN A 258 6.14 17.05 1.04
N PRO A 259 7.06 16.72 1.98
CA PRO A 259 7.86 17.73 2.68
C PRO A 259 8.64 18.68 1.77
N SER A 260 8.96 18.26 0.55
CA SER A 260 9.67 19.07 -0.44
C SER A 260 8.92 20.34 -0.84
N VAL A 261 7.61 20.47 -0.62
CA VAL A 261 6.88 21.70 -0.96
C VAL A 261 7.29 22.90 -0.08
N TYR A 262 7.74 22.64 1.15
CA TYR A 262 8.17 23.66 2.11
C TYR A 262 9.68 23.67 2.36
N ARG A 263 10.33 22.51 2.34
CA ARG A 263 11.75 22.41 2.66
C ARG A 263 12.60 22.40 1.38
N ARG A 264 13.44 23.42 1.23
CA ARG A 264 14.51 23.44 0.22
C ARG A 264 15.60 22.45 0.63
N GLY A 265 16.22 21.78 -0.33
CA GLY A 265 17.29 20.83 -0.03
C GLY A 265 16.83 19.43 0.38
N ILE A 266 15.52 19.15 0.44
CA ILE A 266 15.01 17.77 0.27
C ILE A 266 15.17 17.42 -1.20
N ILE A 267 16.43 17.25 -1.59
CA ILE A 267 16.88 16.78 -2.89
C ILE A 267 17.51 15.44 -2.56
N HIS A 268 17.17 14.40 -3.32
CA HIS A 268 17.45 12.98 -3.05
C HIS A 268 16.35 12.25 -2.25
N GLY A 269 15.09 12.45 -2.62
CA GLY A 269 14.20 11.28 -2.68
C GLY A 269 14.69 10.46 -3.86
N HIS A 270 15.44 9.39 -3.59
CA HIS A 270 15.98 8.43 -4.55
C HIS A 270 15.44 8.56 -5.99
N SER A 271 16.12 9.34 -6.85
CA SER A 271 16.11 9.12 -8.31
C SER A 271 16.90 7.86 -8.68
N GLY A 272 16.85 6.86 -7.81
CA GLY A 272 17.78 5.74 -7.77
C GLY A 272 17.75 5.10 -6.39
N VAL A 273 16.70 4.31 -6.12
CA VAL A 273 17.03 2.95 -5.66
C VAL A 273 17.96 2.48 -6.76
N LYS A 274 19.28 2.48 -6.52
CA LYS A 274 20.22 1.86 -7.47
C LYS A 274 19.57 0.52 -7.77
N LYS A 275 19.24 0.26 -9.03
CA LYS A 275 18.47 -0.92 -9.48
C LYS A 275 19.16 -2.27 -9.17
N HIS A 276 20.18 -2.25 -8.32
CA HIS A 276 21.25 -3.20 -8.13
C HIS A 276 21.88 -2.95 -6.75
N ARG A 277 21.08 -3.01 -5.67
CA ARG A 277 21.66 -3.15 -4.32
C ARG A 277 21.78 -4.64 -4.06
N GLN A 278 23.01 -5.11 -3.93
CA GLN A 278 23.28 -6.44 -3.40
C GLN A 278 22.55 -6.59 -2.08
N VAL A 279 21.72 -7.63 -1.98
CA VAL A 279 21.04 -7.94 -0.72
C VAL A 279 22.09 -8.45 0.26
N THR A 280 22.35 -7.65 1.28
CA THR A 280 23.22 -8.00 2.42
C THR A 280 22.42 -8.50 3.62
N ASP A 281 21.10 -8.34 3.58
CA ASP A 281 20.19 -8.87 4.58
C ASP A 281 20.08 -10.39 4.47
N ASP A 282 19.94 -11.06 5.62
CA ASP A 282 19.48 -12.45 5.63
C ASP A 282 17.96 -12.44 5.47
N LEU A 283 17.47 -12.89 4.31
CA LEU A 283 16.04 -12.88 4.00
C LEU A 283 15.19 -13.71 4.97
N MET A 284 15.74 -14.80 5.50
CA MET A 284 15.04 -15.65 6.46
C MET A 284 14.95 -14.99 7.83
N GLU A 285 16.01 -14.29 8.24
CA GLU A 285 16.04 -13.46 9.45
C GLU A 285 15.01 -12.32 9.34
N VAL A 286 14.96 -11.63 8.19
CA VAL A 286 13.97 -10.57 7.91
C VAL A 286 12.55 -11.12 8.03
N HIS A 287 12.25 -12.25 7.37
CA HIS A 287 10.93 -12.87 7.45
C HIS A 287 10.58 -13.28 8.89
N GLY A 288 11.52 -13.93 9.59
CA GLY A 288 11.36 -14.29 11.00
C GLY A 288 11.08 -13.10 11.91
N THR A 289 11.76 -11.97 11.66
CA THR A 289 11.57 -10.71 12.40
C THR A 289 10.17 -10.16 12.22
N ILE A 290 9.69 -10.09 10.96
CA ILE A 290 8.34 -9.61 10.65
C ILE A 290 7.28 -10.46 11.37
N LYS A 291 7.45 -11.78 11.42
CA LYS A 291 6.47 -12.71 12.00
C LYS A 291 6.49 -12.71 13.53
N ASN A 292 7.67 -12.62 14.15
CA ASN A 292 7.84 -12.99 15.55
C ASN A 292 8.27 -11.83 16.46
N GLU A 293 9.00 -10.84 15.95
CA GLU A 293 9.59 -9.80 16.80
C GLU A 293 8.63 -8.64 17.04
N PRO A 294 8.75 -7.90 18.17
CA PRO A 294 7.98 -6.69 18.43
C PRO A 294 8.18 -5.63 17.34
N VAL A 295 7.13 -4.85 17.07
CA VAL A 295 7.18 -3.77 16.06
C VAL A 295 8.13 -2.68 16.53
N GLY A 296 8.96 -2.19 15.63
CA GLY A 296 10.06 -1.28 15.94
C GLY A 296 11.42 -1.95 16.11
N THR A 297 11.46 -3.29 16.24
CA THR A 297 12.72 -4.05 16.09
C THR A 297 13.26 -3.84 14.68
N PRO A 298 14.57 -3.62 14.46
CA PRO A 298 15.12 -3.51 13.12
C PRO A 298 14.74 -4.70 12.22
N VAL A 299 14.11 -4.43 11.08
CA VAL A 299 13.64 -5.47 10.14
C VAL A 299 14.78 -6.00 9.28
N GLY A 300 15.72 -5.13 8.92
CA GLY A 300 16.93 -5.48 8.19
C GLY A 300 18.18 -4.92 8.85
N LYS A 301 19.34 -5.33 8.36
CA LYS A 301 20.64 -4.80 8.79
C LYS A 301 20.81 -3.36 8.32
N GLU A 302 21.60 -2.58 9.05
CA GLU A 302 21.92 -1.22 8.64
C GLU A 302 22.60 -1.21 7.26
N GLY A 303 22.18 -0.31 6.37
CA GLY A 303 22.64 -0.27 4.98
C GLY A 303 22.04 -1.34 4.06
N GLY A 304 21.29 -2.31 4.60
CA GLY A 304 20.57 -3.35 3.86
C GLY A 304 19.39 -2.80 3.03
N VAL A 305 18.77 -3.67 2.24
CA VAL A 305 17.61 -3.33 1.40
C VAL A 305 16.35 -3.13 2.23
N PHE A 306 16.24 -3.79 3.39
CA PHE A 306 15.10 -3.62 4.31
C PHE A 306 15.34 -2.56 5.39
N ALA A 307 16.52 -1.94 5.43
CA ALA A 307 16.87 -0.90 6.41
C ALA A 307 15.90 0.29 6.41
N GLY A 308 15.23 0.57 5.27
CA GLY A 308 14.19 1.59 5.15
C GLY A 308 13.00 1.38 6.09
N HIS A 309 12.76 0.14 6.54
CA HIS A 309 11.71 -0.22 7.49
C HIS A 309 12.19 -0.20 8.95
N ASN A 310 13.46 0.09 9.22
CA ASN A 310 14.01 0.17 10.58
C ASN A 310 13.52 1.44 11.28
N ASN A 311 12.27 1.39 11.74
CA ASN A 311 11.62 2.43 12.52
C ASN A 311 10.45 1.84 13.32
N ARG A 312 9.95 2.64 14.26
CA ARG A 312 8.90 2.22 15.22
C ARG A 312 7.55 1.78 14.61
N TYR A 313 7.33 1.95 13.30
CA TYR A 313 6.10 1.53 12.61
C TYR A 313 6.35 0.51 11.48
N TRP A 314 7.60 0.14 11.21
CA TRP A 314 7.99 -0.69 10.07
C TRP A 314 7.51 -0.18 8.69
N ILE A 315 7.31 1.13 8.53
CA ILE A 315 6.94 1.73 7.24
C ILE A 315 8.20 2.11 6.45
N TYR A 316 8.15 2.07 5.13
CA TYR A 316 9.31 2.47 4.32
C TYR A 316 9.58 3.99 4.45
N ARG A 317 10.78 4.33 4.92
CA ARG A 317 11.27 5.72 5.01
C ARG A 317 11.75 6.21 3.64
N MET A 318 11.06 7.21 3.08
CA MET A 318 11.42 7.77 1.75
C MET A 318 12.70 8.59 1.78
N HIS A 319 12.98 9.27 2.89
CA HIS A 319 14.15 10.12 3.07
C HIS A 319 14.95 9.68 4.31
N PRO A 320 16.05 8.92 4.16
CA PRO A 320 16.80 8.35 5.28
C PRO A 320 17.19 9.35 6.37
N ASP A 321 17.63 10.54 5.95
CA ASP A 321 18.14 11.63 6.81
C ASP A 321 17.05 12.43 7.54
N PHE A 322 15.78 12.03 7.39
CA PHE A 322 14.64 12.71 8.03
C PHE A 322 13.94 11.78 9.01
N ASP A 323 13.54 12.35 10.14
CA ASP A 323 12.64 11.68 11.07
C ASP A 323 11.36 11.24 10.35
N LEU A 324 10.79 10.13 10.84
CA LEU A 324 9.59 9.55 10.27
C LEU A 324 8.38 10.49 10.36
N ILE A 325 8.30 11.20 11.49
CA ILE A 325 7.33 12.25 11.77
C ILE A 325 8.10 13.43 12.37
N LYS A 326 7.88 14.63 11.85
CA LYS A 326 8.45 15.86 12.41
C LYS A 326 7.42 16.98 12.47
N LYS A 327 7.15 17.52 13.66
CA LYS A 327 6.26 18.67 13.87
C LYS A 327 7.07 19.98 13.84
N GLU A 328 6.63 20.96 13.05
CA GLU A 328 7.18 22.32 13.01
C GLU A 328 6.04 23.34 12.95
N GLY A 329 5.70 23.91 14.12
CA GLY A 329 4.50 24.74 14.28
C GLY A 329 3.24 23.88 14.14
N ASN A 330 2.31 24.35 13.31
CA ASN A 330 1.07 23.66 12.93
C ASN A 330 1.27 22.59 11.85
N ILE A 331 2.50 22.36 11.35
CA ILE A 331 2.77 21.40 10.27
C ILE A 331 3.38 20.12 10.82
N LEU A 332 2.74 19.00 10.53
CA LEU A 332 3.23 17.66 10.75
C LEU A 332 3.77 17.07 9.43
N PHE A 333 5.09 16.94 9.32
CA PHE A 333 5.73 16.31 8.17
C PHE A 333 5.79 14.80 8.37
N CYS A 334 5.26 14.06 7.39
CA CYS A 334 5.31 12.61 7.32
C CYS A 334 6.35 12.19 6.27
N ASN A 335 7.35 11.41 6.70
CA ASN A 335 8.39 10.88 5.82
C ASN A 335 8.02 9.45 5.40
N GLY A 336 7.35 9.33 4.27
CA GLY A 336 6.76 8.08 3.83
C GLY A 336 5.28 7.97 4.15
N TRP A 337 4.75 6.76 4.07
CA TRP A 337 3.31 6.50 4.13
C TRP A 337 2.82 6.28 5.57
N VAL A 338 3.01 7.28 6.44
CA VAL A 338 2.56 7.23 7.85
C VAL A 338 1.03 7.22 7.91
N LEU A 339 0.44 6.16 8.43
CA LEU A 339 -1.02 5.98 8.49
C LEU A 339 -1.66 6.86 9.59
N PRO A 340 -2.89 7.36 9.39
CA PRO A 340 -3.60 8.17 10.39
C PRO A 340 -3.77 7.47 11.73
N GLN A 341 -3.93 6.15 11.73
CA GLN A 341 -4.01 5.32 12.93
C GLN A 341 -2.78 5.51 13.83
N TYR A 342 -1.58 5.58 13.25
CA TYR A 342 -0.35 5.87 14.00
C TYR A 342 -0.33 7.30 14.52
N LEU A 343 -0.77 8.26 13.71
CA LEU A 343 -0.82 9.66 14.11
C LEU A 343 -1.79 9.88 15.29
N ILE A 344 -2.93 9.19 15.28
CA ILE A 344 -3.92 9.23 16.37
C ILE A 344 -3.36 8.55 17.61
N ARG A 345 -2.86 7.32 17.48
CA ARG A 345 -2.31 6.52 18.59
C ARG A 345 -1.21 7.27 19.33
N ASP A 346 -0.34 7.95 18.60
CA ASP A 346 0.82 8.63 19.16
C ASP A 346 0.53 10.11 19.48
N GLY A 347 -0.72 10.58 19.36
CA GLY A 347 -1.15 11.92 19.75
C GLY A 347 -0.74 13.06 18.81
N PHE A 348 -0.36 12.75 17.56
CA PHE A 348 -0.06 13.75 16.53
C PHE A 348 -1.31 14.24 15.77
N LEU A 349 -2.38 13.46 15.78
CA LEU A 349 -3.64 13.77 15.11
C LEU A 349 -4.81 13.70 16.09
N GLU A 350 -5.37 14.86 16.42
CA GLU A 350 -6.56 14.96 17.26
C GLU A 350 -7.84 14.85 16.42
N VAL A 351 -8.64 13.85 16.74
CA VAL A 351 -9.89 13.50 16.04
C VAL A 351 -11.15 13.76 16.86
N GLY A 352 -11.00 14.23 18.11
CA GLY A 352 -12.08 14.61 19.03
C GLY A 352 -12.48 16.07 18.94
#